data_AF-A0A8I3AM24-F1
#
_entry.id   AF-A0A8I3AM24-F1
#
_cell.length_a   1.000
_cell.length_b   1.000
_cell.length_c   1.000
_cell.angle_alpha   90.00
_cell.angle_beta   90.00
_cell.angle_gamma   90.00
#
_symmetry.space_group_name_H-M   'P 1'
#
loop_
_entity.id
_entity.type
_entity.pdbx_description
1 polymer ?
#
loop_
_entity_poly.entity_id
_entity_poly.type
_entity_poly.pdbx_seq_one_letter_code
_entity_poly.pdbx_strand_id
1 'polypeptide(L)'
;MAATIFVAYCVGNIVGPLLVRSQSRPDHYPELWTGLIVCYVICILAAVALYFVLRRENARREGQAVDEEERAKLAFQDLTDKENPYFRYVM
;
A
#
# COMPACT_ATOMS: atom_id res chain seq x y z
N MET A 1 8.69 3.89 -12.36
CA MET A 1 7.40 3.34 -11.89
C MET A 1 6.63 2.59 -12.99
N ALA A 2 6.54 3.11 -14.22
CA ALA A 2 5.79 2.46 -15.31
C ALA A 2 6.22 1.01 -15.61
N ALA A 3 7.52 0.71 -15.64
CA ALA A 3 8.03 -0.64 -15.90
C ALA A 3 7.57 -1.68 -14.85
N THR A 4 7.55 -1.30 -13.57
CA THR A 4 7.10 -2.18 -12.47
C THR A 4 5.62 -2.50 -12.58
N ILE A 5 4.80 -1.50 -12.93
CA ILE A 5 3.35 -1.67 -13.14
C ILE A 5 3.11 -2.61 -14.33
N PHE A 6 3.86 -2.43 -15.43
CA PHE A 6 3.74 -3.28 -16.61
C PHE A 6 4.10 -4.74 -16.30
N VAL A 7 5.20 -4.98 -15.58
CA VAL A 7 5.60 -6.33 -15.17
C VAL A 7 4.54 -6.97 -14.28
N ALA A 8 4.02 -6.25 -13.29
CA ALA A 8 2.95 -6.76 -12.42
C ALA A 8 1.69 -7.14 -13.21
N TYR A 9 1.31 -6.33 -14.20
CA TYR A 9 0.18 -6.61 -15.08
C TYR A 9 0.41 -7.86 -15.94
N CYS A 10 1.58 -8.00 -16.55
CA CYS A 10 1.93 -9.20 -17.32
C CYS A 10 1.90 -10.47 -16.45
N VAL A 11 2.46 -10.40 -15.23
CA VAL A 11 2.45 -11.54 -14.29
C VAL A 11 1.03 -11.92 -13.90
N GLY A 12 0.17 -10.95 -13.57
CA GLY A 12 -1.23 -11.22 -13.24
C GLY A 12 -2.00 -11.92 -14.37
N ASN A 13 -1.79 -11.49 -15.61
CA ASN A 13 -2.44 -12.09 -16.78
C ASN A 13 -1.95 -13.51 -17.08
N ILE A 14 -0.71 -13.86 -16.73
CA ILE A 14 -0.19 -15.22 -16.87
C ILE A 14 -0.74 -16.11 -15.75
N VAL A 15 -0.70 -15.65 -14.50
CA VAL A 15 -1.10 -16.43 -13.32
C VAL A 15 -2.61 -16.70 -13.29
N GLY A 16 -3.45 -15.78 -13.79
CA GLY A 16 -4.91 -15.92 -13.78
C GLY A 16 -5.41 -17.23 -14.42
N PRO A 17 -5.10 -17.50 -15.70
CA PRO A 17 -5.48 -18.74 -16.38
C PRO A 17 -4.86 -20.00 -15.79
N LEU A 18 -3.65 -19.89 -15.22
CA LEU A 18 -2.93 -21.02 -14.59
C LEU A 18 -3.67 -21.58 -13.37
N LEU A 19 -4.46 -20.77 -12.67
CA LEU A 19 -5.23 -21.16 -11.50
C LEU A 19 -6.60 -21.79 -11.84
N VAL A 20 -7.04 -21.71 -13.11
CA VAL A 20 -8.33 -22.26 -13.56
C VAL A 20 -8.12 -23.66 -14.13
N ARG A 21 -8.14 -24.66 -13.26
CA ARG A 21 -8.12 -26.07 -13.70
C ARG A 21 -9.50 -26.52 -14.17
N SER A 22 -9.62 -26.85 -15.45
CA SER A 22 -10.86 -27.34 -16.08
C SER A 22 -11.37 -28.66 -15.50
N GLN A 23 -10.49 -29.44 -14.88
CA GLN A 23 -10.79 -30.75 -14.27
C GLN A 23 -11.51 -30.60 -12.93
N SER A 24 -11.29 -29.51 -12.19
CA SER A 24 -11.91 -29.21 -10.90
C SER A 24 -13.21 -28.40 -11.02
N ARG A 25 -13.90 -28.50 -12.17
CA ARG A 25 -15.24 -27.96 -12.37
C ARG A 25 -16.28 -28.45 -11.34
N PRO A 26 -16.30 -29.73 -10.92
CA PRO A 26 -17.28 -30.22 -9.94
C PRO A 26 -17.12 -29.55 -8.57
N ASP A 27 -15.88 -29.27 -8.18
CA ASP A 27 -15.51 -28.69 -6.89
C ASP A 27 -15.38 -27.16 -6.94
N HIS A 28 -15.91 -26.52 -7.98
CA HIS A 28 -15.99 -25.07 -8.09
C HIS A 28 -14.64 -24.32 -8.06
N TYR A 29 -13.60 -24.90 -8.68
CA TYR A 29 -12.25 -24.29 -8.82
C TYR A 29 -11.58 -23.89 -7.50
N PRO A 30 -11.22 -24.86 -6.64
CA PRO A 30 -10.61 -24.60 -5.34
C PRO A 30 -9.26 -23.86 -5.43
N GLU A 31 -8.48 -24.10 -6.49
CA GLU A 31 -7.18 -23.44 -6.72
C GLU A 31 -7.33 -21.93 -7.02
N LEU A 32 -8.38 -21.55 -7.76
CA LEU A 32 -8.71 -20.17 -8.05
C LEU A 32 -9.08 -19.41 -6.76
N TRP A 33 -9.95 -20.00 -5.94
CA TRP A 33 -10.36 -19.42 -4.66
C TRP A 33 -9.17 -19.25 -3.71
N THR A 34 -8.30 -20.26 -3.64
CA THR A 34 -7.09 -20.18 -2.80
C THR A 34 -6.17 -19.05 -3.27
N GLY A 35 -5.95 -18.92 -4.60
CA GLY A 35 -5.15 -17.83 -5.17
C GLY A 35 -5.75 -16.45 -4.88
N LEU A 36 -7.06 -16.30 -4.99
CA LEU A 36 -7.77 -15.06 -4.64
C LEU A 36 -7.60 -14.71 -3.16
N ILE A 37 -7.81 -15.67 -2.26
CA ILE A 37 -7.66 -15.45 -0.81
C ILE A 37 -6.22 -15.03 -0.49
N VAL A 38 -5.21 -15.67 -1.07
CA VAL A 38 -3.80 -15.30 -0.88
C VAL A 38 -3.54 -13.87 -1.36
N CYS A 39 -4.07 -13.48 -2.52
CA CYS A 39 -3.95 -12.11 -3.03
C CYS A 39 -4.56 -11.09 -2.05
N TYR A 40 -5.76 -11.35 -1.53
CA TYR A 40 -6.39 -10.50 -0.53
C TYR A 40 -5.59 -10.42 0.76
N VAL A 41 -5.05 -11.53 1.25
CA VAL A 41 -4.19 -11.54 2.44
C VAL A 41 -2.96 -10.67 2.22
N ILE A 42 -2.30 -10.75 1.06
CA ILE A 42 -1.16 -9.91 0.73
C ILE A 42 -1.55 -8.42 0.71
N CYS A 43 -2.70 -8.07 0.10
CA CYS A 43 -3.20 -6.70 0.09
C CYS A 43 -3.48 -6.18 1.51
N ILE A 44 -4.11 -6.99 2.36
CA ILE A 44 -4.39 -6.63 3.76
C ILE A 44 -3.08 -6.41 4.51
N LEU A 45 -2.11 -7.32 4.37
CA LEU A 45 -0.80 -7.19 5.01
C LEU A 45 -0.05 -5.95 4.54
N ALA A 46 -0.11 -5.62 3.25
CA ALA A 46 0.49 -4.41 2.70
C ALA A 46 -0.17 -3.14 3.28
N ALA A 47 -1.51 -3.12 3.38
CA ALA A 47 -2.24 -2.01 3.99
C ALA A 47 -1.89 -1.84 5.47
N VAL A 48 -1.84 -2.94 6.23
CA VAL A 48 -1.45 -2.95 7.65
C VAL A 48 0.00 -2.49 7.82
N ALA A 49 0.92 -2.96 6.98
CA ALA A 49 2.31 -2.52 7.00
C ALA A 49 2.42 -1.01 6.72
N LEU A 50 1.69 -0.50 5.72
CA LEU A 50 1.64 0.93 5.42
C LEU A 50 1.11 1.73 6.61
N TYR A 51 0.04 1.25 7.25
CA TYR A 51 -0.51 1.86 8.46
C TYR A 51 0.53 1.96 9.59
N PHE A 52 1.27 0.88 9.87
CA PHE A 52 2.33 0.91 10.88
C PHE A 52 3.47 1.86 10.52
N VAL A 53 3.85 1.94 9.25
CA VAL A 53 4.89 2.87 8.77
C VAL A 53 4.44 4.32 8.99
N LEU A 54 3.21 4.66 8.58
CA LEU A 54 2.63 5.99 8.75
C LEU A 54 2.50 6.35 10.24
N ARG A 55 2.03 5.41 11.07
CA ARG A 55 1.92 5.58 12.52
C ARG A 55 3.28 5.83 13.17
N ARG A 56 4.31 5.08 12.76
CA ARG A 56 5.67 5.25 13.27
C ARG A 56 6.26 6.59 12.85
N GLU A 57 6.02 7.03 11.62
CA GLU A 57 6.42 8.37 11.15
C GLU A 57 5.75 9.47 11.97
N ASN A 58 4.43 9.37 12.21
CA ASN A 58 3.72 10.32 13.08
C ASN A 58 4.29 10.34 14.50
N ALA A 59 4.49 9.17 15.13
CA ALA A 59 5.05 9.08 16.49
C ALA A 59 6.47 9.65 16.60
N ARG A 60 7.31 9.52 15.54
CA ARG A 60 8.62 10.16 15.50
C ARG A 60 8.52 11.69 15.48
N ARG A 61 7.49 12.23 14.82
CA ARG A 61 7.25 13.68 14.66
C ARG A 61 6.51 14.30 15.86
N GLU A 62 5.85 13.52 16.70
CA GLU A 62 5.18 14.02 17.92
C GLU A 62 6.12 14.59 18.97
N GLY A 63 7.40 14.19 18.98
CA GLY A 63 8.41 14.70 19.93
C GLY A 63 9.04 16.05 19.54
N GLN A 64 8.67 16.63 18.39
CA GLN A 64 9.19 17.92 17.94
C GLN A 64 8.24 19.03 18.38
N ALA A 65 8.78 20.05 19.07
CA ALA A 65 8.02 21.24 19.42
C ALA A 65 7.56 21.93 18.14
N VAL A 66 6.25 22.10 17.98
CA VAL A 66 5.66 22.73 16.80
C VAL A 66 5.71 24.24 16.98
N ASP A 67 6.56 24.91 16.21
CA ASP A 67 6.48 26.36 16.05
C ASP A 67 5.40 26.68 15.01
N GLU A 68 4.29 27.27 15.46
CA GLU A 68 3.15 27.58 14.61
C GLU A 68 3.50 28.63 13.54
N GLU A 69 4.50 29.49 13.80
CA GLU A 69 4.95 30.51 12.85
C GLU A 69 5.77 29.89 11.70
N GLU A 70 6.61 28.91 12.01
CA GLU A 70 7.39 28.16 11.02
C GLU A 70 6.50 27.20 10.21
N ARG A 71 5.52 26.58 10.86
CA ARG A 71 4.49 25.76 10.20
C ARG A 71 3.70 26.56 9.17
N ALA A 72 3.29 27.79 9.49
CA ALA A 72 2.60 28.67 8.55
C ALA A 72 3.49 29.01 7.34
N LYS A 73 4.79 29.30 7.55
CA LYS A 73 5.74 29.59 6.46
C LYS A 73 5.96 28.38 5.54
N LEU A 74 6.10 27.18 6.10
CA LEU A 74 6.29 25.96 5.33
C LEU A 74 5.01 25.46 4.65
N ALA A 75 3.82 25.84 5.15
CA ALA A 75 2.55 25.55 4.49
C ALA A 75 2.37 26.29 3.15
N PHE A 76 3.03 27.44 2.97
CA PHE A 76 3.06 28.16 1.69
C PHE A 76 4.14 27.65 0.72
N GLN A 77 5.01 26.74 1.19
CA GLN A 77 5.96 26.06 0.32
C GLN A 77 5.34 24.74 -0.13
N ASP A 78 5.32 24.48 -1.44
CA ASP A 78 4.85 23.21 -2.04
C ASP A 78 5.82 22.05 -1.72
N LEU A 79 5.97 21.74 -0.43
CA LEU A 79 6.81 20.67 0.08
C LEU A 79 6.06 19.35 0.06
N THR A 80 6.72 18.28 -0.35
CA THR A 80 6.14 16.93 -0.27
C THR A 80 6.00 16.47 1.19
N ASP A 81 5.12 15.51 1.45
CA ASP A 81 4.83 14.98 2.81
C ASP A 81 6.07 14.51 3.60
N LYS A 82 7.14 14.13 2.89
CA LYS A 82 8.43 13.74 3.49
C LYS A 82 9.35 14.93 3.78
N GLU A 83 9.22 16.00 3.02
CA GLU A 83 10.01 17.23 3.17
C GLU A 83 9.41 18.15 4.23
N ASN A 84 8.10 18.10 4.45
CA ASN A 84 7.44 18.90 5.47
C ASN A 84 7.50 18.20 6.86
N PRO A 85 8.31 18.70 7.81
CA PRO A 85 8.42 18.11 9.15
C PRO A 85 7.14 18.25 9.97
N TYR A 86 6.29 19.23 9.66
CA TYR A 86 5.03 19.50 10.32
C TYR A 86 3.84 18.73 9.71
N PHE A 87 4.05 18.00 8.61
CA PHE A 87 3.01 17.19 7.99
C PHE A 87 2.70 15.96 8.87
N ARG A 88 1.43 15.84 9.26
CA ARG A 88 0.90 14.69 10.01
C ARG A 88 -0.03 13.90 9.12
N TYR A 89 0.22 12.60 9.03
CA TYR A 89 -0.66 11.70 8.30
C TYR A 89 -1.98 11.53 9.07
N VAL A 90 -3.11 11.74 8.40
CA VAL A 90 -4.43 11.41 8.94
C VAL A 90 -4.61 9.90 8.80
N MET A 91 -4.73 9.20 9.93
CA MET A 91 -4.93 7.75 10.00
C MET A 91 -6.41 7.40 10.10
#